data_AF-A0A9E3L7Z3-F1
#
_entry.id   AF-A0A9E3L7Z3-F1
#
_cell.length_a   1.000
_cell.length_b   1.000
_cell.length_c   1.000
_cell.angle_alpha   90.00
_cell.angle_beta   90.00
_cell.angle_gamma   90.00
#
_symmetry.space_group_name_H-M   'P 1'
#
loop_
_entity.id
_entity.type
_entity.pdbx_description
1 polymer ?
#
loop_
_entity_poly.entity_id
_entity_poly.type
_entity_poly.pdbx_seq_one_letter_code
_entity_poly.pdbx_strand_id
1 'polypeptide(L)'
;MRVNTRPQEHPVTPTLRRQRRRWDEGEALPMALGCLACPDVGTCGGIRKRQDAFSCLDDCCGNPSTCDGMCPNNPVGFRDRWREVNGLELDNIPRTAPCPAKPLPAYVPYIYHGNRRAVPLDVEAVALPLRRFHTPDGRLRFASRAEVEATFGIGPQTRIILIGSGRDKPIEAWWKLSERRLPILAGLRALGVALITGPNYSMFTDEVRYNDMHAMKRIGKTWQEIVAAGVPGAYHLNARTPKDYARLTAFLAERPEVTDVAFEFKTGASWRKRLPFHVGELTQLAARAGRPLSLTMIGGIAVLPQLAAAFERVTYIDTSAFMNSVYRQRLYLGNDGKMKKYPELTLNGQPIDGLLVENLATMKARIESFLP
;
A
#
# COMPACT_ATOMS: atom_id res chain seq x y z
N MET A 1 -1.71 46.94 2.16
CA MET A 1 -2.28 45.58 2.19
C MET A 1 -1.35 44.69 3.01
N ARG A 2 -1.77 44.25 4.20
CA ARG A 2 -0.96 43.37 5.08
C ARG A 2 -1.05 41.94 4.58
N VAL A 3 0.08 41.39 4.14
CA VAL A 3 0.24 39.97 3.81
C VAL A 3 0.24 39.20 5.13
N ASN A 4 -0.84 38.47 5.38
CA ASN A 4 -0.97 37.61 6.55
C ASN A 4 -0.38 36.25 6.20
N THR A 5 0.91 36.04 6.48
CA THR A 5 1.56 34.73 6.41
C THR A 5 1.08 33.88 7.57
N ARG A 6 0.20 32.91 7.29
CA ARG A 6 -0.09 31.83 8.26
C ARG A 6 1.19 31.01 8.48
N PRO A 7 1.57 30.69 9.72
CA PRO A 7 2.64 29.75 9.97
C PRO A 7 2.28 28.39 9.35
N GLN A 8 3.18 27.84 8.55
CA GLN A 8 3.12 26.42 8.19
C GLN A 8 3.42 25.62 9.45
N GLU A 9 2.40 25.05 10.08
CA GLU A 9 2.61 23.94 11.00
C GLU A 9 3.20 22.78 10.21
N HIS A 10 4.52 22.64 10.27
CA HIS A 10 5.18 21.42 9.85
C HIS A 10 4.76 20.32 10.82
N PRO A 11 4.23 19.18 10.35
CA PRO A 11 4.09 18.01 11.20
C PRO A 11 5.48 17.66 11.71
N VAL A 12 5.67 17.70 13.04
CA VAL A 12 6.90 17.25 13.68
C VAL A 12 7.05 15.77 13.32
N THR A 13 7.88 15.48 12.33
CA THR A 13 8.19 14.09 11.99
C THR A 13 9.01 13.57 13.17
N PRO A 14 8.54 12.57 13.93
CA PRO A 14 9.28 12.07 15.08
C PRO A 14 10.68 11.65 14.63
N THR A 15 11.70 12.02 15.40
CA THR A 15 13.08 11.67 15.04
C THR A 15 13.21 10.15 14.88
N LEU A 16 13.81 9.70 13.77
CA LEU A 16 13.93 8.28 13.39
C LEU A 16 14.53 7.39 14.51
N ARG A 17 15.38 7.96 15.36
CA ARG A 17 15.95 7.28 16.54
C ARG A 17 14.88 6.94 17.58
N ARG A 18 13.89 7.81 17.80
CA ARG A 18 12.77 7.57 18.73
C ARG A 18 11.85 6.46 18.23
N GLN A 19 11.55 6.42 16.92
CA GLN A 19 10.72 5.37 16.34
C GLN A 19 11.35 3.97 16.44
N ARG A 20 12.68 3.84 16.35
CA ARG A 20 13.36 2.53 16.48
C ARG A 20 13.15 1.86 17.83
N ARG A 21 13.11 2.63 18.93
CA ARG A 21 12.84 2.07 20.26
C ARG A 21 11.40 1.58 20.40
N ARG A 22 10.51 2.00 19.50
CA ARG A 22 9.08 1.66 19.49
C ARG A 22 8.73 0.46 18.63
N TRP A 23 9.70 -0.09 17.89
CA TRP A 23 9.46 -1.28 17.10
C TRP A 23 9.22 -2.49 17.98
N ASP A 24 8.30 -3.32 17.53
CA ASP A 24 8.11 -4.64 18.09
C ASP A 24 9.23 -5.57 17.61
N GLU A 25 9.98 -6.12 18.55
CA GLU A 25 11.07 -7.08 18.31
C GLU A 25 10.67 -8.52 18.64
N GLY A 26 9.37 -8.79 18.81
CA GLY A 26 8.86 -10.12 19.12
C GLY A 26 9.48 -10.66 20.41
N GLU A 27 9.68 -11.98 20.45
CA GLU A 27 10.15 -12.71 21.64
C GLU A 27 11.55 -12.33 22.13
N ALA A 28 12.31 -11.57 21.33
CA ALA A 28 13.60 -11.02 21.77
C ALA A 28 13.47 -10.00 22.92
N LEU A 29 12.26 -9.47 23.17
CA LEU A 29 11.97 -8.56 24.28
C LEU A 29 10.81 -9.08 25.14
N PRO A 30 10.82 -8.82 26.46
CA PRO A 30 9.68 -9.11 27.31
C PRO A 30 8.46 -8.30 26.85
N MET A 31 7.27 -8.86 27.06
CA MET A 31 6.02 -8.14 26.84
C MET A 31 5.86 -7.06 27.91
N ALA A 32 5.31 -5.91 27.51
CA ALA A 32 4.93 -4.88 28.48
C ALA A 32 3.95 -5.45 29.53
N LEU A 33 4.19 -5.14 30.81
CA LEU A 33 3.47 -5.76 31.94
C LEU A 33 1.95 -5.56 31.86
N GLY A 34 1.50 -4.37 31.45
CA GLY A 34 0.10 -4.04 31.28
C GLY A 34 -0.59 -4.79 30.13
N CYS A 35 0.16 -5.45 29.25
CA CYS A 35 -0.42 -6.33 28.23
C CYS A 35 -0.78 -7.72 28.77
N LEU A 36 -0.18 -8.18 29.88
CA LEU A 36 -0.39 -9.54 30.40
C LEU A 36 -1.83 -9.79 30.86
N ALA A 37 -2.49 -8.74 31.37
CA ALA A 37 -3.89 -8.78 31.80
C ALA A 37 -4.84 -8.08 30.81
N CYS A 38 -4.34 -7.66 29.64
CA CYS A 38 -5.17 -6.98 28.66
C CYS A 38 -6.12 -7.99 27.99
N PRO A 39 -7.45 -7.74 27.97
CA PRO A 39 -8.41 -8.67 27.37
C PRO A 39 -8.17 -8.89 25.87
N ASP A 40 -7.61 -7.88 25.18
CA ASP A 40 -7.35 -7.93 23.73
C ASP A 40 -5.93 -8.42 23.39
N VAL A 41 -5.15 -8.95 24.36
CA VAL A 41 -3.80 -9.46 24.09
C VAL A 41 -3.82 -10.64 23.12
N GLY A 42 -4.88 -11.47 23.17
CA GLY A 42 -5.09 -12.57 22.23
C GLY A 42 -5.21 -12.10 20.78
N THR A 43 -5.81 -10.93 20.57
CA THR A 43 -5.97 -10.27 19.27
C THR A 43 -4.70 -9.52 18.88
N CYS A 44 -4.17 -8.63 19.72
CA CYS A 44 -3.09 -7.73 19.32
C CYS A 44 -1.68 -8.33 19.43
N GLY A 45 -1.50 -9.35 20.27
CA GLY A 45 -0.22 -9.99 20.59
C GLY A 45 0.60 -9.28 21.66
N GLY A 46 0.06 -8.20 22.24
CA GLY A 46 0.77 -7.31 23.15
C GLY A 46 1.81 -6.44 22.42
N ILE A 47 2.63 -5.73 23.20
CA ILE A 47 3.75 -4.93 22.68
C ILE A 47 5.06 -5.41 23.30
N ARG A 48 6.10 -5.56 22.47
CA ARG A 48 7.45 -5.98 22.86
C ARG A 48 8.47 -5.01 22.27
N LYS A 49 8.66 -3.86 22.92
CA LYS A 49 9.47 -2.74 22.43
C LYS A 49 10.54 -2.31 23.44
N ARG A 50 11.62 -1.68 22.96
CA ARG A 50 12.75 -1.20 23.80
C ARG A 50 12.45 0.11 24.55
N GLN A 51 11.38 0.80 24.18
CA GLN A 51 10.91 1.94 24.94
C GLN A 51 10.21 1.40 26.18
N ASP A 52 10.61 1.91 27.34
CA ASP A 52 9.94 1.60 28.61
C ASP A 52 8.48 2.04 28.50
N ALA A 53 7.59 1.06 28.57
CA ALA A 53 6.14 1.24 28.51
C ALA A 53 5.50 0.13 29.35
N PHE A 54 4.55 0.52 30.18
CA PHE A 54 3.67 -0.40 30.87
C PHE A 54 2.63 -0.99 29.92
N SER A 55 2.10 -0.21 28.97
CA SER A 55 1.12 -0.69 27.98
C SER A 55 1.15 0.12 26.68
N CYS A 56 0.31 -0.23 25.70
CA CYS A 56 0.18 0.58 24.48
C CYS A 56 -0.47 1.95 24.72
N LEU A 57 -1.09 2.17 25.89
CA LEU A 57 -1.68 3.46 26.26
C LEU A 57 -0.61 4.51 26.58
N ASP A 58 0.64 4.12 26.80
CA ASP A 58 1.75 5.06 26.99
C ASP A 58 2.14 5.77 25.68
N ASP A 59 1.62 5.30 24.54
CA ASP A 59 1.70 5.98 23.24
C ASP A 59 0.42 6.78 22.94
N CYS A 60 -0.45 7.03 23.92
CA CYS A 60 -1.66 7.83 23.74
C CYS A 60 -1.32 9.32 23.54
N CYS A 61 -2.18 10.05 22.82
CA CYS A 61 -2.02 11.48 22.54
C CYS A 61 -2.15 12.39 23.77
N GLY A 62 -2.59 11.87 24.93
CA GLY A 62 -2.77 12.64 26.16
C GLY A 62 -3.99 13.56 26.19
N ASN A 63 -4.76 13.67 25.11
CA ASN A 63 -5.97 14.48 25.03
C ASN A 63 -7.16 13.67 24.48
N PRO A 64 -7.91 12.96 25.35
CA PRO A 64 -8.98 12.08 24.91
C PRO A 64 -10.15 12.79 24.21
N SER A 65 -10.50 14.02 24.62
CA SER A 65 -11.69 14.72 24.11
C SER A 65 -11.56 15.12 22.64
N THR A 66 -10.33 15.29 22.13
CA THR A 66 -10.05 15.63 20.73
C THR A 66 -9.36 14.50 19.98
N CYS A 67 -9.20 13.32 20.58
CA CYS A 67 -8.53 12.20 19.94
C CYS A 67 -9.39 11.62 18.81
N ASP A 68 -8.84 11.58 17.60
CA ASP A 68 -9.50 11.06 16.40
C ASP A 68 -9.13 9.59 16.08
N GLY A 69 -8.36 8.93 16.95
CA GLY A 69 -8.06 7.50 16.89
C GLY A 69 -8.98 6.61 17.74
N MET A 70 -8.62 5.33 17.82
CA MET A 70 -9.17 4.29 18.69
C MET A 70 -8.65 4.45 20.13
N CYS A 71 -8.96 5.58 20.76
CA CYS A 71 -8.51 5.88 22.13
C CYS A 71 -9.49 5.32 23.19
N PRO A 72 -9.09 4.35 24.03
CA PRO A 72 -9.98 3.81 25.07
C PRO A 72 -10.43 4.84 26.11
N ASN A 73 -9.65 5.90 26.30
CA ASN A 73 -10.00 7.03 27.17
C ASN A 73 -11.02 7.99 26.54
N ASN A 74 -11.36 7.82 25.25
CA ASN A 74 -12.49 8.46 24.58
C ASN A 74 -13.57 7.40 24.30
N PRO A 75 -14.41 7.02 25.28
CA PRO A 75 -15.29 5.86 25.16
C PRO A 75 -16.31 5.99 24.01
N VAL A 76 -16.80 7.20 23.75
CA VAL A 76 -17.74 7.45 22.65
C VAL A 76 -17.04 7.25 21.30
N GLY A 77 -15.90 7.91 21.10
CA GLY A 77 -15.13 7.78 19.87
C GLY A 77 -14.58 6.37 19.64
N PHE A 78 -14.17 5.68 20.70
CA PHE A 78 -13.72 4.29 20.63
C PHE A 78 -14.83 3.35 20.18
N ARG A 79 -16.00 3.44 20.83
CA ARG A 79 -17.19 2.64 20.50
C ARG A 79 -17.63 2.86 19.06
N ASP A 80 -17.66 4.11 18.61
CA ASP A 80 -18.18 4.43 17.28
C ASP A 80 -17.27 3.87 16.16
N ARG A 81 -15.95 3.98 16.31
CA ARG A 81 -14.98 3.37 15.38
C ARG A 81 -14.97 1.85 15.46
N TRP A 82 -15.12 1.27 16.66
CA TRP A 82 -15.27 -0.18 16.81
C TRP A 82 -16.50 -0.70 16.04
N ARG A 83 -17.63 0.01 16.12
CA ARG A 83 -18.85 -0.31 15.36
C ARG A 83 -18.68 -0.11 13.86
N GLU A 84 -18.00 0.95 13.43
CA GLU A 84 -17.73 1.28 12.02
C GLU A 84 -17.11 0.09 11.26
N VAL A 85 -16.21 -0.63 11.91
CA VAL A 85 -15.51 -1.78 11.33
C VAL A 85 -16.05 -3.14 11.80
N ASN A 86 -17.08 -3.15 12.66
CA ASN A 86 -17.67 -4.35 13.26
C ASN A 86 -16.65 -5.19 14.05
N GLY A 87 -15.94 -4.55 14.98
CA GLY A 87 -14.89 -5.19 15.77
C GLY A 87 -13.57 -5.36 15.02
N LEU A 88 -12.57 -5.88 15.73
CA LEU A 88 -11.17 -5.86 15.27
C LEU A 88 -10.69 -7.18 14.68
N GLU A 89 -11.48 -8.25 14.79
CA GLU A 89 -11.16 -9.54 14.17
C GLU A 89 -11.43 -9.55 12.67
N LEU A 90 -10.65 -10.33 11.91
CA LEU A 90 -10.77 -10.39 10.45
C LEU A 90 -11.79 -11.45 9.99
N ASP A 91 -12.17 -12.36 10.87
CA ASP A 91 -13.07 -13.50 10.62
C ASP A 91 -14.49 -13.07 10.22
N ASN A 92 -14.97 -11.94 10.71
CA ASN A 92 -16.31 -11.42 10.43
C ASN A 92 -16.36 -10.45 9.22
N ILE A 93 -15.27 -10.35 8.45
CA ILE A 93 -15.33 -9.71 7.11
C ILE A 93 -16.24 -10.57 6.22
N PRO A 94 -17.23 -10.01 5.50
CA PRO A 94 -18.11 -10.82 4.66
C PRO A 94 -17.34 -11.65 3.63
N ARG A 95 -17.80 -12.87 3.35
CA ARG A 95 -17.27 -13.66 2.22
C ARG A 95 -17.83 -13.15 0.90
N THR A 96 -17.12 -13.40 -0.18
CA THR A 96 -17.59 -13.14 -1.54
C THR A 96 -16.99 -14.16 -2.50
N ALA A 97 -17.50 -14.22 -3.72
CA ALA A 97 -16.92 -15.07 -4.75
C ALA A 97 -15.50 -14.57 -5.10
N PRO A 98 -14.53 -15.48 -5.34
CA PRO A 98 -13.21 -15.08 -5.81
C PRO A 98 -13.30 -14.25 -7.10
N CYS A 99 -12.51 -13.18 -7.18
CA CYS A 99 -12.36 -12.37 -8.40
C CYS A 99 -10.86 -12.26 -8.75
N PRO A 100 -10.25 -13.34 -9.26
CA PRO A 100 -8.82 -13.35 -9.53
C PRO A 100 -8.44 -12.42 -10.68
N ALA A 101 -7.27 -11.78 -10.55
CA ALA A 101 -6.72 -11.03 -11.67
C ALA A 101 -6.24 -11.98 -12.77
N LYS A 102 -6.39 -11.56 -14.04
CA LYS A 102 -5.66 -12.22 -15.13
C LYS A 102 -4.15 -12.06 -14.90
N PRO A 103 -3.31 -13.04 -15.29
CA PRO A 103 -1.86 -12.96 -15.11
C PRO A 103 -1.27 -11.61 -15.55
N LEU A 104 -0.70 -10.86 -14.62
CA LEU A 104 -0.07 -9.56 -14.85
C LEU A 104 1.40 -9.75 -15.28
N PRO A 105 1.99 -8.81 -16.04
CA PRO A 105 3.41 -8.90 -16.37
C PRO A 105 4.25 -8.74 -15.10
N ALA A 106 5.47 -9.25 -15.14
CA ALA A 106 6.39 -9.13 -14.02
C ALA A 106 6.83 -7.68 -13.76
N TYR A 107 6.84 -6.84 -14.79
CA TYR A 107 7.17 -5.42 -14.72
C TYR A 107 5.97 -4.56 -15.13
N VAL A 108 5.59 -3.61 -14.27
CA VAL A 108 4.54 -2.62 -14.55
C VAL A 108 5.03 -1.23 -14.15
N PRO A 109 5.08 -0.26 -15.08
CA PRO A 109 5.43 1.11 -14.71
C PRO A 109 4.28 1.86 -14.03
N TYR A 110 4.61 2.65 -13.01
CA TYR A 110 3.70 3.57 -12.35
C TYR A 110 3.71 4.93 -13.06
N ILE A 111 2.61 5.24 -13.76
CA ILE A 111 2.40 6.51 -14.45
C ILE A 111 1.48 7.42 -13.62
N TYR A 112 1.92 8.66 -13.34
CA TYR A 112 1.12 9.61 -12.54
C TYR A 112 0.21 10.51 -13.38
N HIS A 113 0.59 10.80 -14.63
CA HIS A 113 -0.15 11.65 -15.58
C HIS A 113 0.36 11.48 -17.01
N GLY A 114 -0.41 11.94 -18.01
CA GLY A 114 0.00 12.01 -19.43
C GLY A 114 0.93 13.17 -19.79
N ASN A 115 1.04 14.20 -18.95
CA ASN A 115 1.77 15.43 -19.29
C ASN A 115 3.23 15.19 -19.72
N ARG A 116 3.74 16.09 -20.59
CA ARG A 116 5.09 16.09 -21.18
C ARG A 116 5.35 14.95 -22.18
N ARG A 117 4.32 14.17 -22.53
CA ARG A 117 4.36 13.17 -23.60
C ARG A 117 3.52 13.62 -24.78
N ALA A 118 3.94 13.23 -25.98
CA ALA A 118 3.24 13.53 -27.23
C ALA A 118 2.45 12.33 -27.75
N VAL A 119 2.87 11.10 -27.42
CA VAL A 119 2.21 9.88 -27.89
C VAL A 119 1.70 9.02 -26.72
N PRO A 120 0.62 8.25 -26.94
CA PRO A 120 0.20 7.24 -25.97
C PRO A 120 1.31 6.23 -25.69
N LEU A 121 1.50 5.91 -24.41
CA LEU A 121 2.42 4.86 -23.99
C LEU A 121 1.79 3.49 -24.28
N ASP A 122 2.37 2.77 -25.23
CA ASP A 122 1.95 1.41 -25.59
C ASP A 122 2.78 0.36 -24.83
N VAL A 123 2.22 -0.10 -23.72
CA VAL A 123 2.78 -1.18 -22.89
C VAL A 123 1.66 -2.11 -22.45
N GLU A 124 2.02 -3.34 -22.07
CA GLU A 124 1.05 -4.38 -21.69
C GLU A 124 0.18 -3.99 -20.49
N ALA A 125 0.77 -3.33 -19.49
CA ALA A 125 0.05 -2.86 -18.30
C ALA A 125 0.71 -1.61 -17.71
N VAL A 126 -0.09 -0.77 -17.06
CA VAL A 126 0.37 0.39 -16.27
C VAL A 126 -0.29 0.40 -14.89
N ALA A 127 0.45 0.91 -13.91
CA ALA A 127 -0.07 1.25 -12.61
C ALA A 127 -0.43 2.75 -12.57
N LEU A 128 -1.64 3.07 -12.10
CA LEU A 128 -2.17 4.42 -11.97
C LEU A 128 -2.66 4.66 -10.53
N PRO A 129 -2.64 5.91 -10.03
CA PRO A 129 -3.05 6.18 -8.65
C PRO A 129 -4.58 6.14 -8.49
N LEU A 130 -5.11 5.29 -7.60
CA LEU A 130 -6.57 5.14 -7.36
C LEU A 130 -7.26 6.48 -7.08
N ARG A 131 -6.62 7.36 -6.31
CA ARG A 131 -7.14 8.70 -5.97
C ARG A 131 -7.46 9.61 -7.17
N ARG A 132 -6.97 9.27 -8.36
CA ARG A 132 -7.21 10.03 -9.60
C ARG A 132 -8.45 9.56 -10.34
N PHE A 133 -9.13 8.53 -9.86
CA PHE A 133 -10.34 7.96 -10.48
C PHE A 133 -11.65 8.39 -9.80
N HIS A 134 -11.57 9.05 -8.64
CA HIS A 134 -12.75 9.53 -7.95
C HIS A 134 -12.56 10.96 -7.44
N THR A 135 -13.66 11.69 -7.34
CA THR A 135 -13.70 13.01 -6.73
C THR A 135 -13.76 12.88 -5.20
N PRO A 136 -13.41 13.94 -4.44
CA PRO A 136 -13.55 13.93 -2.97
C PRO A 136 -14.98 13.71 -2.49
N ASP A 137 -15.97 14.10 -3.29
CA ASP A 137 -17.39 13.87 -3.06
C ASP A 137 -17.87 12.54 -3.66
N GLY A 138 -17.01 11.54 -3.87
CA GLY A 138 -17.45 10.17 -4.15
C GLY A 138 -18.10 9.93 -5.51
N ARG A 139 -17.70 10.67 -6.56
CA ARG A 139 -18.10 10.40 -7.94
C ARG A 139 -16.93 9.84 -8.74
N LEU A 140 -17.22 8.94 -9.67
CA LEU A 140 -16.23 8.48 -10.65
C LEU A 140 -15.82 9.66 -11.55
N ARG A 141 -14.52 9.79 -11.85
CA ARG A 141 -13.99 10.90 -12.65
C ARG A 141 -14.02 10.69 -14.15
N PHE A 142 -14.08 9.44 -14.60
CA PHE A 142 -14.00 9.08 -16.02
C PHE A 142 -15.28 8.36 -16.39
N ALA A 143 -15.96 8.83 -17.43
CA ALA A 143 -17.18 8.21 -17.94
C ALA A 143 -16.87 7.04 -18.87
N SER A 144 -15.68 7.02 -19.48
CA SER A 144 -15.28 5.99 -20.42
C SER A 144 -13.81 5.61 -20.29
N ARG A 145 -13.49 4.43 -20.80
CA ARG A 145 -12.11 3.93 -20.90
C ARG A 145 -11.24 4.83 -21.80
N ALA A 146 -11.79 5.36 -22.89
CA ALA A 146 -11.10 6.29 -23.78
C ALA A 146 -10.68 7.60 -23.07
N GLU A 147 -11.49 8.10 -22.12
CA GLU A 147 -11.10 9.27 -21.32
C GLU A 147 -9.90 8.98 -20.39
N VAL A 148 -9.81 7.77 -19.85
CA VAL A 148 -8.66 7.33 -19.05
C VAL A 148 -7.41 7.30 -19.94
N GLU A 149 -7.52 6.72 -21.13
CA GLU A 149 -6.44 6.62 -22.11
C GLU A 149 -5.91 7.99 -22.51
N ALA A 150 -6.80 8.92 -22.86
CA ALA A 150 -6.44 10.30 -23.19
C ALA A 150 -5.81 11.03 -22.00
N THR A 151 -6.36 10.89 -20.80
CA THR A 151 -5.88 11.60 -19.60
C THR A 151 -4.50 11.14 -19.16
N PHE A 152 -4.27 9.82 -19.20
CA PHE A 152 -3.02 9.24 -18.76
C PHE A 152 -2.02 9.04 -19.89
N GLY A 153 -2.41 9.24 -21.15
CA GLY A 153 -1.56 9.04 -22.33
C GLY A 153 -1.10 7.59 -22.44
N ILE A 154 -2.03 6.64 -22.48
CA ILE A 154 -1.77 5.19 -22.56
C ILE A 154 -2.54 4.56 -23.73
N GLY A 155 -2.03 3.45 -24.26
CA GLY A 155 -2.64 2.74 -25.38
C GLY A 155 -3.97 2.05 -25.02
N PRO A 156 -4.84 1.79 -26.02
CA PRO A 156 -6.16 1.22 -25.78
C PRO A 156 -6.13 -0.22 -25.22
N GLN A 157 -5.10 -0.99 -25.56
CA GLN A 157 -4.92 -2.37 -25.08
C GLN A 157 -4.17 -2.46 -23.75
N THR A 158 -3.66 -1.35 -23.22
CA THR A 158 -2.89 -1.33 -21.97
C THR A 158 -3.77 -1.69 -20.78
N ARG A 159 -3.40 -2.71 -20.01
CA ARG A 159 -4.16 -3.09 -18.80
C ARG A 159 -3.94 -2.07 -17.68
N ILE A 160 -5.01 -1.70 -16.98
CA ILE A 160 -4.97 -0.68 -15.93
C ILE A 160 -4.95 -1.34 -14.55
N ILE A 161 -3.91 -1.07 -13.77
CA ILE A 161 -3.81 -1.46 -12.37
C ILE A 161 -3.93 -0.19 -11.51
N LEU A 162 -4.79 -0.18 -10.50
CA LEU A 162 -4.95 0.96 -9.61
C LEU A 162 -4.22 0.75 -8.29
N ILE A 163 -3.38 1.72 -7.94
CA ILE A 163 -2.60 1.71 -6.72
C ILE A 163 -3.36 2.45 -5.62
N GLY A 164 -3.86 1.68 -4.65
CA GLY A 164 -4.49 2.17 -3.42
C GLY A 164 -3.51 2.71 -2.37
N SER A 165 -2.19 2.60 -2.60
CA SER A 165 -1.18 3.15 -1.69
C SER A 165 -0.72 4.57 -2.03
N GLY A 166 -0.26 5.31 -1.03
CA GLY A 166 0.17 6.69 -1.19
C GLY A 166 0.20 7.50 0.10
N ARG A 167 -0.11 8.81 -0.01
CA ARG A 167 -0.20 9.68 1.17
C ARG A 167 -1.49 9.39 1.93
N ASP A 168 -1.45 9.53 3.26
CA ASP A 168 -2.59 9.23 4.14
C ASP A 168 -3.85 10.02 3.77
N LYS A 169 -3.76 11.34 3.54
CA LYS A 169 -4.94 12.18 3.28
C LYS A 169 -5.85 11.64 2.16
N PRO A 170 -5.35 11.28 0.96
CA PRO A 170 -6.16 10.60 -0.06
C PRO A 170 -6.74 9.25 0.35
N ILE A 171 -5.99 8.43 1.10
CA ILE A 171 -6.43 7.10 1.54
C ILE A 171 -7.54 7.22 2.59
N GLU A 172 -7.38 8.14 3.53
CA GLU A 172 -8.39 8.50 4.51
C GLU A 172 -9.63 9.10 3.85
N ALA A 173 -9.46 9.88 2.78
CA ALA A 173 -10.59 10.37 1.99
C ALA A 173 -11.38 9.23 1.34
N TRP A 174 -10.72 8.18 0.84
CA TRP A 174 -11.41 6.97 0.33
C TRP A 174 -12.24 6.28 1.41
N TRP A 175 -11.71 6.17 2.63
CA TRP A 175 -12.47 5.60 3.75
C TRP A 175 -13.73 6.42 4.10
N LYS A 176 -13.59 7.75 4.11
CA LYS A 176 -14.70 8.67 4.40
C LYS A 176 -15.84 8.63 3.38
N LEU A 177 -15.62 8.04 2.20
CA LEU A 177 -16.69 7.85 1.21
C LEU A 177 -17.75 6.85 1.67
N SER A 178 -17.43 5.96 2.63
CA SER A 178 -18.35 4.90 3.09
C SER A 178 -18.97 4.14 1.89
N GLU A 179 -20.28 3.89 1.91
CA GLU A 179 -21.03 3.19 0.85
C GLU A 179 -20.94 3.85 -0.53
N ARG A 180 -20.56 5.14 -0.61
CA ARG A 180 -20.35 5.83 -1.90
C ARG A 180 -19.18 5.24 -2.70
N ARG A 181 -18.36 4.37 -2.10
CA ARG A 181 -17.37 3.57 -2.82
C ARG A 181 -18.00 2.57 -3.78
N LEU A 182 -19.16 2.01 -3.46
CA LEU A 182 -19.79 0.95 -4.27
C LEU A 182 -20.06 1.37 -5.73
N PRO A 183 -20.71 2.52 -6.01
CA PRO A 183 -20.88 2.97 -7.40
C PRO A 183 -19.55 3.31 -8.09
N ILE A 184 -18.53 3.77 -7.35
CA ILE A 184 -17.19 3.99 -7.92
C ILE A 184 -16.60 2.66 -8.36
N LEU A 185 -16.64 1.63 -7.51
CA LEU A 185 -16.10 0.31 -7.81
C LEU A 185 -16.81 -0.35 -9.01
N ALA A 186 -18.14 -0.22 -9.08
CA ALA A 186 -18.90 -0.65 -10.26
C ALA A 186 -18.45 0.07 -11.54
N GLY A 187 -18.19 1.38 -11.44
CA GLY A 187 -17.62 2.17 -12.53
C GLY A 187 -16.20 1.74 -12.92
N LEU A 188 -15.34 1.46 -11.94
CA LEU A 188 -13.98 0.96 -12.19
C LEU A 188 -14.00 -0.40 -12.90
N ARG A 189 -14.96 -1.28 -12.57
CA ARG A 189 -15.20 -2.52 -13.31
C ARG A 189 -15.56 -2.23 -14.77
N ALA A 190 -16.49 -1.31 -15.02
CA ALA A 190 -16.91 -0.92 -16.35
C ALA A 190 -15.78 -0.29 -17.19
N LEU A 191 -14.83 0.40 -16.54
CA LEU A 191 -13.62 0.93 -17.18
C LEU A 191 -12.59 -0.16 -17.52
N GLY A 192 -12.83 -1.43 -17.13
CA GLY A 192 -11.91 -2.54 -17.40
C GLY A 192 -10.63 -2.48 -16.56
N VAL A 193 -10.72 -2.00 -15.31
CA VAL A 193 -9.60 -2.09 -14.36
C VAL A 193 -9.25 -3.56 -14.11
N ALA A 194 -7.98 -3.90 -14.29
CA ALA A 194 -7.47 -5.26 -14.22
C ALA A 194 -7.15 -5.73 -12.79
N LEU A 195 -6.76 -4.79 -11.91
CA LEU A 195 -6.48 -5.05 -10.50
C LEU A 195 -6.51 -3.73 -9.71
N ILE A 196 -6.96 -3.76 -8.46
CA ILE A 196 -6.73 -2.70 -7.47
C ILE A 196 -5.86 -3.26 -6.35
N THR A 197 -4.71 -2.64 -6.07
CA THR A 197 -4.02 -2.90 -4.78
C THR A 197 -4.84 -2.21 -3.70
N GLY A 198 -5.43 -2.98 -2.77
CA GLY A 198 -6.30 -2.43 -1.73
C GLY A 198 -5.66 -1.21 -1.02
N PRO A 199 -6.45 -0.23 -0.58
CA PRO A 199 -5.93 0.94 0.15
C PRO A 199 -5.10 0.52 1.37
N ASN A 200 -3.91 1.13 1.56
CA ASN A 200 -3.05 0.82 2.71
C ASN A 200 -3.26 1.81 3.85
N TYR A 201 -4.08 1.44 4.82
CA TYR A 201 -4.20 2.24 6.04
C TYR A 201 -2.94 2.09 6.90
N SER A 202 -2.36 3.22 7.26
CA SER A 202 -1.09 3.30 7.99
C SER A 202 -1.18 2.66 9.37
N MET A 203 -0.08 2.04 9.78
CA MET A 203 0.13 1.50 11.12
C MET A 203 1.29 2.23 11.75
N PHE A 204 1.11 2.67 12.98
CA PHE A 204 2.04 3.57 13.65
C PHE A 204 2.65 2.85 14.86
N THR A 205 3.92 3.11 15.09
CA THR A 205 4.65 2.55 16.24
C THR A 205 4.50 3.39 17.49
N ASP A 206 3.94 4.58 17.32
CA ASP A 206 3.81 5.67 18.28
C ASP A 206 2.36 6.05 18.56
N GLU A 207 1.47 5.09 18.39
CA GLU A 207 0.07 5.21 18.73
C GLU A 207 -0.43 3.96 19.47
N VAL A 208 -1.62 4.08 20.07
CA VAL A 208 -2.31 2.98 20.72
C VAL A 208 -2.55 1.83 19.73
N ARG A 209 -2.34 0.60 20.19
CA ARG A 209 -2.37 -0.60 19.32
C ARG A 209 -3.72 -0.84 18.64
N TYR A 210 -4.81 -0.32 19.21
CA TYR A 210 -6.14 -0.37 18.60
C TYR A 210 -6.20 0.36 17.25
N ASN A 211 -5.40 1.42 17.03
CA ASN A 211 -5.33 2.11 15.73
C ASN A 211 -4.84 1.17 14.63
N ASP A 212 -3.79 0.40 14.91
CA ASP A 212 -3.22 -0.55 13.96
C ASP A 212 -4.23 -1.66 13.63
N MET A 213 -4.91 -2.21 14.63
CA MET A 213 -5.92 -3.26 14.42
C MET A 213 -7.12 -2.74 13.64
N HIS A 214 -7.55 -1.51 13.92
CA HIS A 214 -8.57 -0.82 13.15
C HIS A 214 -8.13 -0.60 11.69
N ALA A 215 -6.89 -0.20 11.46
CA ALA A 215 -6.31 -0.10 10.12
C ALA A 215 -6.32 -1.45 9.38
N MET A 216 -5.87 -2.54 10.01
CA MET A 216 -5.93 -3.90 9.42
C MET A 216 -7.35 -4.25 8.97
N LYS A 217 -8.32 -3.98 9.84
CA LYS A 217 -9.73 -4.27 9.58
C LYS A 217 -10.29 -3.45 8.40
N ARG A 218 -9.94 -2.17 8.32
CA ARG A 218 -10.29 -1.29 7.19
C ARG A 218 -9.70 -1.78 5.87
N ILE A 219 -8.46 -2.25 5.88
CA ILE A 219 -7.83 -2.84 4.69
C ILE A 219 -8.66 -4.04 4.21
N GLY A 220 -8.98 -4.96 5.13
CA GLY A 220 -9.77 -6.14 4.78
C GLY A 220 -11.19 -5.81 4.29
N LYS A 221 -11.87 -4.84 4.91
CA LYS A 221 -13.21 -4.40 4.48
C LYS A 221 -13.18 -3.75 3.09
N THR A 222 -12.22 -2.86 2.84
CA THR A 222 -12.09 -2.22 1.52
C THR A 222 -11.69 -3.20 0.42
N TRP A 223 -10.82 -4.17 0.73
CA TRP A 223 -10.53 -5.28 -0.18
C TRP A 223 -11.79 -6.10 -0.50
N GLN A 224 -12.58 -6.44 0.51
CA GLN A 224 -13.82 -7.20 0.32
C GLN A 224 -14.81 -6.45 -0.57
N GLU A 225 -14.98 -5.14 -0.37
CA GLU A 225 -15.83 -4.28 -1.20
C GLU A 225 -15.37 -4.29 -2.68
N ILE A 226 -14.06 -4.23 -2.94
CA ILE A 226 -13.47 -4.29 -4.28
C ILE A 226 -13.85 -5.59 -4.98
N VAL A 227 -13.59 -6.73 -4.33
CA VAL A 227 -13.85 -8.06 -4.90
C VAL A 227 -15.35 -8.31 -5.06
N ALA A 228 -16.16 -7.90 -4.08
CA ALA A 228 -17.62 -8.02 -4.16
C ALA A 228 -18.25 -7.18 -5.28
N ALA A 229 -17.62 -6.06 -5.66
CA ALA A 229 -18.02 -5.29 -6.83
C ALA A 229 -17.62 -5.96 -8.16
N GLY A 230 -16.90 -7.08 -8.13
CA GLY A 230 -16.41 -7.81 -9.30
C GLY A 230 -15.18 -7.16 -9.94
N VAL A 231 -14.39 -6.43 -9.16
CA VAL A 231 -13.07 -5.93 -9.59
C VAL A 231 -12.01 -6.78 -8.92
N PRO A 232 -11.01 -7.31 -9.66
CA PRO A 232 -9.91 -7.99 -9.01
C PRO A 232 -9.20 -7.10 -8.00
N GLY A 233 -8.98 -7.63 -6.79
CA GLY A 233 -8.45 -6.87 -5.66
C GLY A 233 -7.32 -7.62 -4.97
N ALA A 234 -6.15 -6.98 -4.90
CA ALA A 234 -5.04 -7.50 -4.12
C ALA A 234 -5.18 -7.04 -2.66
N TYR A 235 -5.26 -7.97 -1.72
CA TYR A 235 -5.31 -7.66 -0.29
C TYR A 235 -3.98 -7.01 0.13
N HIS A 236 -4.03 -5.77 0.63
CA HIS A 236 -2.79 -5.09 1.03
C HIS A 236 -2.29 -5.62 2.37
N LEU A 237 -1.14 -6.27 2.36
CA LEU A 237 -0.48 -6.76 3.55
C LEU A 237 0.17 -5.58 4.28
N ASN A 238 -0.37 -5.22 5.44
CA ASN A 238 0.25 -4.27 6.35
C ASN A 238 0.26 -4.89 7.75
N ALA A 239 1.43 -4.88 8.40
CA ALA A 239 1.66 -5.59 9.65
C ALA A 239 2.80 -4.94 10.43
N ARG A 240 2.69 -4.86 11.76
CA ARG A 240 3.69 -4.28 12.66
C ARG A 240 4.32 -5.31 13.59
N THR A 241 3.73 -6.48 13.77
CA THR A 241 4.24 -7.50 14.69
C THR A 241 4.18 -8.89 14.06
N PRO A 242 4.91 -9.89 14.60
CA PRO A 242 4.71 -11.28 14.21
C PRO A 242 3.25 -11.75 14.37
N LYS A 243 2.56 -11.26 15.42
CA LYS A 243 1.14 -11.58 15.63
C LYS A 243 0.25 -11.02 14.52
N ASP A 244 0.55 -9.84 13.96
CA ASP A 244 -0.18 -9.32 12.80
C ASP A 244 -0.05 -10.26 11.61
N TYR A 245 1.16 -10.73 11.30
CA TYR A 245 1.37 -11.71 10.23
C TYR A 245 0.67 -13.03 10.52
N ALA A 246 0.67 -13.52 11.77
CA ALA A 246 -0.07 -14.72 12.13
C ALA A 246 -1.59 -14.57 11.87
N ARG A 247 -2.17 -13.41 12.22
CA ARG A 247 -3.59 -13.12 11.96
C ARG A 247 -3.90 -13.01 10.47
N LEU A 248 -3.06 -12.30 9.72
CA LEU A 248 -3.19 -12.20 8.27
C LEU A 248 -3.08 -13.57 7.61
N THR A 249 -2.14 -14.40 8.06
CA THR A 249 -1.96 -15.77 7.56
C THR A 249 -3.19 -16.62 7.82
N ALA A 250 -3.73 -16.60 9.05
CA ALA A 250 -4.95 -17.33 9.39
C ALA A 250 -6.13 -16.87 8.52
N PHE A 251 -6.29 -15.56 8.36
CA PHE A 251 -7.29 -14.99 7.46
C PHE A 251 -7.10 -15.49 6.02
N LEU A 252 -5.89 -15.45 5.46
CA LEU A 252 -5.62 -15.92 4.10
C LEU A 252 -5.86 -17.43 3.91
N ALA A 253 -5.53 -18.24 4.93
CA ALA A 253 -5.77 -19.68 4.92
C ALA A 253 -7.27 -19.99 4.86
N GLU A 254 -8.08 -19.29 5.64
CA GLU A 254 -9.54 -19.48 5.68
C GLU A 254 -10.28 -18.84 4.50
N ARG A 255 -9.61 -17.98 3.72
CA ARG A 255 -10.21 -17.16 2.66
C ARG A 255 -9.64 -17.50 1.30
N PRO A 256 -10.03 -18.64 0.68
CA PRO A 256 -9.57 -19.00 -0.66
C PRO A 256 -9.93 -17.95 -1.71
N GLU A 257 -10.93 -17.10 -1.45
CA GLU A 257 -11.28 -15.95 -2.30
C GLU A 257 -10.19 -14.85 -2.37
N VAL A 258 -9.20 -14.83 -1.47
CA VAL A 258 -8.05 -13.91 -1.56
C VAL A 258 -6.96 -14.52 -2.44
N THR A 259 -6.96 -14.25 -3.74
CA THR A 259 -5.97 -14.83 -4.69
C THR A 259 -4.71 -13.96 -4.84
N ASP A 260 -4.88 -12.65 -4.73
CA ASP A 260 -3.84 -11.66 -4.94
C ASP A 260 -3.58 -10.89 -3.64
N VAL A 261 -2.31 -10.62 -3.36
CA VAL A 261 -1.86 -9.78 -2.24
C VAL A 261 -0.97 -8.66 -2.74
N ALA A 262 -0.93 -7.56 -2.01
CA ALA A 262 -0.07 -6.42 -2.32
C ALA A 262 0.79 -6.03 -1.12
N PHE A 263 2.02 -5.57 -1.37
CA PHE A 263 2.89 -5.04 -0.33
C PHE A 263 3.72 -3.87 -0.84
N GLU A 264 3.81 -2.80 -0.05
CA GLU A 264 4.59 -1.61 -0.39
C GLU A 264 5.87 -1.52 0.44
N PHE A 265 7.03 -1.66 -0.22
CA PHE A 265 8.35 -1.45 0.39
C PHE A 265 8.74 0.04 0.34
N LYS A 266 7.93 0.90 0.95
CA LYS A 266 8.23 2.34 1.12
C LYS A 266 8.41 2.68 2.60
N THR A 267 7.70 3.68 3.10
CA THR A 267 7.88 4.26 4.44
C THR A 267 7.86 3.16 5.51
N GLY A 268 8.88 3.12 6.38
CA GLY A 268 9.04 2.11 7.44
C GLY A 268 9.56 0.74 6.95
N ALA A 269 8.85 0.10 6.02
CA ALA A 269 9.12 -1.28 5.60
C ALA A 269 10.46 -1.45 4.85
N SER A 270 10.90 -0.43 4.11
CA SER A 270 12.19 -0.43 3.41
C SER A 270 13.41 -0.20 4.31
N TRP A 271 13.19 0.06 5.60
CA TRP A 271 14.29 0.45 6.48
C TRP A 271 15.20 -0.74 6.77
N ARG A 272 16.52 -0.54 6.71
CA ARG A 272 17.54 -1.61 6.77
C ARG A 272 17.34 -2.64 7.90
N LYS A 273 16.88 -2.22 9.07
CA LYS A 273 16.66 -3.10 10.24
C LYS A 273 15.29 -3.78 10.25
N ARG A 274 14.33 -3.26 9.49
CA ARG A 274 12.94 -3.73 9.45
C ARG A 274 12.64 -4.55 8.20
N LEU A 275 13.34 -4.27 7.11
CA LEU A 275 13.23 -5.00 5.85
C LEU A 275 13.42 -6.53 6.04
N PRO A 276 14.43 -7.04 6.75
CA PRO A 276 14.59 -8.49 6.93
C PRO A 276 13.41 -9.15 7.64
N PHE A 277 12.80 -8.46 8.62
CA PHE A 277 11.60 -8.94 9.30
C PHE A 277 10.44 -9.11 8.31
N HIS A 278 10.10 -8.08 7.54
CA HIS A 278 9.00 -8.18 6.57
C HIS A 278 9.27 -9.22 5.50
N VAL A 279 10.50 -9.29 4.99
CA VAL A 279 10.86 -10.28 3.96
C VAL A 279 10.75 -11.71 4.51
N GLY A 280 11.22 -11.96 5.74
CA GLY A 280 11.12 -13.26 6.39
C GLY A 280 9.67 -13.71 6.57
N GLU A 281 8.79 -12.80 7.00
CA GLU A 281 7.36 -13.07 7.16
C GLU A 281 6.65 -13.29 5.80
N LEU A 282 6.94 -12.43 4.81
CA LEU A 282 6.34 -12.52 3.47
C LEU A 282 6.75 -13.80 2.73
N THR A 283 8.01 -14.21 2.84
CA THR A 283 8.55 -15.43 2.19
C THR A 283 7.86 -16.69 2.69
N GLN A 284 7.37 -16.68 3.93
CA GLN A 284 6.66 -17.83 4.52
C GLN A 284 5.14 -17.73 4.37
N LEU A 285 4.61 -16.59 3.89
CA LEU A 285 3.19 -16.29 3.95
C LEU A 285 2.34 -17.30 3.16
N ALA A 286 2.67 -17.53 1.88
CA ALA A 286 1.93 -18.46 1.03
C ALA A 286 2.01 -19.90 1.56
N ALA A 287 3.20 -20.32 2.00
CA ALA A 287 3.41 -21.64 2.59
C ALA A 287 2.58 -21.84 3.88
N ARG A 288 2.57 -20.85 4.79
CA ARG A 288 1.77 -20.91 6.03
C ARG A 288 0.27 -20.78 5.77
N ALA A 289 -0.14 -20.08 4.71
CA ALA A 289 -1.53 -20.06 4.25
C ALA A 289 -1.95 -21.37 3.55
N GLY A 290 -1.00 -22.26 3.25
CA GLY A 290 -1.25 -23.57 2.66
C GLY A 290 -1.64 -23.54 1.18
N ARG A 291 -1.38 -22.43 0.47
CA ARG A 291 -1.79 -22.27 -0.93
C ARG A 291 -0.97 -21.23 -1.68
N PRO A 292 -0.86 -21.32 -3.02
CA PRO A 292 -0.22 -20.29 -3.82
C PRO A 292 -0.93 -18.95 -3.71
N LEU A 293 -0.14 -17.88 -3.80
CA LEU A 293 -0.58 -16.49 -3.81
C LEU A 293 0.20 -15.73 -4.89
N SER A 294 -0.46 -14.77 -5.55
CA SER A 294 0.20 -13.79 -6.42
C SER A 294 0.50 -12.51 -5.64
N LEU A 295 1.70 -11.96 -5.76
CA LEU A 295 2.14 -10.75 -5.08
C LEU A 295 2.32 -9.59 -6.06
N THR A 296 1.64 -8.47 -5.80
CA THR A 296 1.95 -7.18 -6.40
C THR A 296 2.78 -6.34 -5.43
N MET A 297 4.06 -6.12 -5.72
CA MET A 297 4.95 -5.35 -4.86
C MET A 297 5.25 -3.96 -5.42
N ILE A 298 5.32 -2.96 -4.54
CA ILE A 298 5.62 -1.57 -4.91
C ILE A 298 6.95 -1.17 -4.26
N GLY A 299 7.97 -0.94 -5.08
CA GLY A 299 9.33 -0.70 -4.58
C GLY A 299 9.99 -1.95 -3.99
N GLY A 300 11.15 -1.79 -3.35
CA GLY A 300 11.84 -2.93 -2.71
C GLY A 300 12.55 -3.88 -3.67
N ILE A 301 13.02 -3.40 -4.83
CA ILE A 301 13.66 -4.22 -5.86
C ILE A 301 14.75 -5.18 -5.35
N ALA A 302 15.49 -4.80 -4.29
CA ALA A 302 16.56 -5.62 -3.72
C ALA A 302 16.08 -6.95 -3.11
N VAL A 303 14.79 -7.08 -2.78
CA VAL A 303 14.21 -8.30 -2.19
C VAL A 303 13.35 -9.08 -3.20
N LEU A 304 13.24 -8.59 -4.44
CA LEU A 304 12.44 -9.22 -5.49
C LEU A 304 12.81 -10.69 -5.72
N PRO A 305 14.10 -11.10 -5.84
CA PRO A 305 14.43 -12.52 -6.06
C PRO A 305 13.90 -13.45 -4.95
N GLN A 306 14.00 -13.00 -3.69
CA GLN A 306 13.56 -13.80 -2.54
C GLN A 306 12.04 -13.98 -2.54
N LEU A 307 11.29 -12.92 -2.87
CA LEU A 307 9.83 -12.98 -2.94
C LEU A 307 9.35 -13.71 -4.20
N ALA A 308 10.06 -13.59 -5.32
CA ALA A 308 9.75 -14.32 -6.56
C ALA A 308 9.85 -15.84 -6.38
N ALA A 309 10.75 -16.31 -5.52
CA ALA A 309 10.85 -17.73 -5.17
C ALA A 309 9.73 -18.23 -4.23
N ALA A 310 9.05 -17.32 -3.52
CA ALA A 310 8.09 -17.65 -2.47
C ALA A 310 6.61 -17.55 -2.89
N PHE A 311 6.34 -16.76 -3.92
CA PHE A 311 4.99 -16.53 -4.45
C PHE A 311 4.86 -17.18 -5.84
N GLU A 312 3.64 -17.57 -6.21
CA GLU A 312 3.35 -18.18 -7.52
C GLU A 312 3.70 -17.22 -8.67
N ARG A 313 3.44 -15.94 -8.45
CA ARG A 313 3.76 -14.86 -9.38
C ARG A 313 4.08 -13.60 -8.60
N VAL A 314 5.06 -12.84 -9.09
CA VAL A 314 5.36 -11.49 -8.57
C VAL A 314 5.26 -10.48 -9.70
N THR A 315 4.46 -9.44 -9.47
CA THR A 315 4.39 -8.23 -10.31
C THR A 315 5.04 -7.08 -9.56
N TYR A 316 6.08 -6.51 -10.14
CA TYR A 316 6.79 -5.36 -9.60
C TYR A 316 6.26 -4.05 -10.21
N ILE A 317 5.76 -3.16 -9.35
CA ILE A 317 5.34 -1.80 -9.73
C ILE A 317 6.52 -0.85 -9.61
N ASP A 318 7.00 -0.36 -10.75
CA ASP A 318 8.12 0.58 -10.84
C ASP A 318 7.69 2.03 -10.68
N THR A 319 8.18 2.68 -9.62
CA THR A 319 7.92 4.10 -9.35
C THR A 319 9.02 5.04 -9.85
N SER A 320 10.06 4.51 -10.51
CA SER A 320 11.28 5.24 -10.81
C SER A 320 11.39 5.69 -12.26
N ALA A 321 11.13 4.83 -13.26
CA ALA A 321 11.34 5.18 -14.68
C ALA A 321 10.57 6.44 -15.09
N PHE A 322 9.28 6.51 -14.76
CA PHE A 322 8.46 7.65 -15.10
C PHE A 322 8.95 8.95 -14.43
N MET A 323 9.23 8.91 -13.12
CA MET A 323 9.66 10.10 -12.39
C MET A 323 11.02 10.61 -12.87
N ASN A 324 11.99 9.72 -13.13
CA ASN A 324 13.27 10.11 -13.69
C ASN A 324 13.10 10.75 -15.08
N SER A 325 12.24 10.18 -15.94
CA SER A 325 11.93 10.77 -17.25
C SER A 325 11.33 12.17 -17.15
N VAL A 326 10.37 12.38 -16.23
CA VAL A 326 9.78 13.71 -15.95
C VAL A 326 10.84 14.71 -15.49
N TYR A 327 11.82 14.27 -14.71
CA TYR A 327 12.97 15.07 -14.28
C TYR A 327 14.11 15.14 -15.29
N ARG A 328 13.91 14.65 -16.52
CA ARG A 328 14.94 14.60 -17.58
C ARG A 328 16.19 13.85 -17.12
N GLN A 329 15.99 12.68 -16.55
CA GLN A 329 17.05 11.79 -16.09
C GLN A 329 16.96 10.47 -16.85
N ARG A 330 18.05 10.12 -17.53
CA ARG A 330 18.25 8.81 -18.17
C ARG A 330 18.74 7.82 -17.13
N LEU A 331 18.10 6.66 -17.10
CA LEU A 331 18.46 5.50 -16.31
C LEU A 331 19.39 4.60 -17.12
N TYR A 332 20.41 4.07 -16.47
CA TYR A 332 21.27 3.05 -17.04
C TYR A 332 21.82 2.15 -15.94
N LEU A 333 22.16 0.92 -16.31
CA LEU A 333 22.80 -0.03 -15.42
C LEU A 333 24.32 0.20 -15.46
N GLY A 334 24.92 0.55 -14.33
CA GLY A 334 26.37 0.66 -14.22
C GLY A 334 27.04 -0.71 -14.23
N ASN A 335 28.33 -0.74 -14.55
CA ASN A 335 29.16 -1.96 -14.50
C ASN A 335 29.20 -2.62 -13.10
N ASP A 336 28.85 -1.87 -12.05
CA ASP A 336 28.70 -2.35 -10.68
C ASP A 336 27.32 -2.98 -10.39
N GLY A 337 26.49 -3.19 -11.42
CA GLY A 337 25.13 -3.72 -11.31
C GLY A 337 24.14 -2.77 -10.64
N LYS A 338 24.55 -1.53 -10.36
CA LYS A 338 23.70 -0.51 -9.74
C LYS A 338 23.04 0.35 -10.79
N MET A 339 21.77 0.67 -10.56
CA MET A 339 21.11 1.69 -11.36
C MET A 339 21.68 3.05 -11.04
N LYS A 340 22.09 3.73 -12.10
CA LYS A 340 22.57 5.10 -12.06
C LYS A 340 21.67 5.96 -12.92
N LYS A 341 21.80 7.27 -12.73
CA LYS A 341 21.02 8.28 -13.44
C LYS A 341 21.91 9.42 -13.89
N TYR A 342 21.70 9.90 -15.12
CA TYR A 342 22.34 11.11 -15.63
C TYR A 342 21.29 12.10 -16.13
N PRO A 343 21.52 13.41 -15.95
CA PRO A 343 20.71 14.43 -16.62
C PRO A 343 20.77 14.25 -18.14
N GLU A 344 19.62 14.29 -18.78
CA GLU A 344 19.46 14.33 -20.23
C GLU A 344 19.09 15.77 -20.62
N LEU A 345 19.96 16.45 -21.36
CA LEU A 345 19.67 17.81 -21.82
C LEU A 345 18.59 17.73 -22.91
N THR A 346 17.41 18.30 -22.63
CA THR A 346 16.30 18.38 -23.58
C THR A 346 15.93 19.84 -23.83
N LEU A 347 15.48 20.16 -25.04
CA LEU A 347 14.95 21.50 -25.35
C LEU A 347 13.71 21.81 -24.51
N ASN A 348 13.45 23.09 -24.28
CA ASN A 348 12.22 23.53 -23.63
C ASN A 348 11.00 23.04 -24.42
N GLY A 349 10.07 22.36 -23.74
CA GLY A 349 8.87 21.80 -24.37
C GLY A 349 9.09 20.47 -25.11
N GLN A 350 10.32 19.99 -25.28
CA GLN A 350 10.57 18.71 -25.94
C GLN A 350 9.86 17.57 -25.20
N PRO A 351 9.11 16.69 -25.86
CA PRO A 351 8.44 15.58 -25.19
C PRO A 351 9.44 14.60 -24.54
N ILE A 352 9.01 13.85 -23.50
CA ILE A 352 9.84 12.85 -22.80
C ILE A 352 9.66 11.43 -23.34
N ASP A 353 8.93 11.23 -24.44
CA ASP A 353 8.49 9.91 -24.91
C ASP A 353 9.66 8.94 -25.13
N GLY A 354 10.70 9.36 -25.87
CA GLY A 354 11.89 8.54 -26.10
C GLY A 354 12.63 8.20 -24.80
N LEU A 355 12.86 9.20 -23.95
CA LEU A 355 13.51 9.01 -22.64
C LEU A 355 12.72 8.07 -21.73
N LEU A 356 11.39 8.15 -21.76
CA LEU A 356 10.53 7.26 -21.00
C LEU A 356 10.66 5.84 -21.51
N VAL A 357 10.56 5.62 -22.82
CA VAL A 357 10.69 4.27 -23.42
C VAL A 357 12.03 3.63 -23.03
N GLU A 358 13.14 4.36 -23.09
CA GLU A 358 14.45 3.85 -22.70
C GLU A 358 14.55 3.54 -21.20
N ASN A 359 14.02 4.41 -20.35
CA ASN A 359 13.99 4.19 -18.90
C ASN A 359 13.13 2.98 -18.53
N LEU A 360 11.99 2.80 -19.20
CA LEU A 360 11.12 1.63 -19.03
C LEU A 360 11.82 0.36 -19.47
N ALA A 361 12.45 0.35 -20.64
CA ALA A 361 13.19 -0.81 -21.15
C ALA A 361 14.34 -1.20 -20.20
N THR A 362 15.08 -0.21 -19.70
CA THR A 362 16.17 -0.43 -18.75
C THR A 362 15.68 -1.04 -17.44
N MET A 363 14.58 -0.51 -16.88
CA MET A 363 13.99 -1.04 -15.65
C MET A 363 13.37 -2.42 -15.85
N LYS A 364 12.71 -2.65 -16.98
CA LYS A 364 12.15 -3.96 -17.35
C LYS A 364 13.26 -5.02 -17.40
N ALA A 365 14.33 -4.78 -18.16
CA ALA A 365 15.46 -5.70 -18.28
C ALA A 365 16.10 -6.03 -16.91
N ARG A 366 16.24 -5.01 -16.04
CA ARG A 366 16.75 -5.21 -14.69
C ARG A 366 15.82 -6.07 -13.84
N ILE A 367 14.52 -5.86 -13.92
CA ILE A 367 13.53 -6.63 -13.15
C ILE A 367 13.50 -8.06 -13.62
N GLU A 368 13.50 -8.28 -14.93
CA GLU A 368 13.55 -9.62 -15.52
C GLU A 368 14.83 -10.37 -15.14
N SER A 369 15.98 -9.69 -15.01
CA SER A 369 17.22 -10.33 -14.53
C SER A 369 17.20 -10.80 -13.07
N PHE A 370 16.20 -10.37 -12.28
CA PHE A 370 16.02 -10.80 -10.88
C PHE A 370 15.02 -11.95 -10.72
N LEU A 371 14.34 -12.32 -11.80
CA LEU A 371 13.32 -13.36 -11.79
C LEU A 371 13.93 -14.67 -12.32
N PRO A 372 13.47 -15.82 -11.78
CA PRO A 372 13.97 -17.13 -12.19
C PRO A 372 13.61 -17.52 -13.62
#